data_AF-A0A5E4PXX8-F1
#
_entry.id   AF-A0A5E4PXX8-F1
#
_cell.length_a   1.000
_cell.length_b   1.000
_cell.length_c   1.000
_cell.angle_alpha   90.00
_cell.angle_beta   90.00
_cell.angle_gamma   90.00
#
_symmetry.space_group_name_H-M   'P 1'
#
loop_
_entity.id
_entity.type
_entity.pdbx_description
1 polymer ?
#
loop_
_entity_poly.entity_id
_entity_poly.type
_entity_poly.pdbx_seq_one_letter_code
_entity_poly.pdbx_strand_id
1 'polypeptide(L)'
;MEKSEKNDLTYEYTRRRKYFGRQTLFEDHGPELCVSIPSNPALYKHYILRNPVNVAVQNTSTMSEHWVNSVRAEYTNSGMNHVEGGWPKDINMNDPEATQRYRRKIEKDDAYIHAVMHLGHVGWWDMRKGGEPVSICPPHVAHRDLVRNVLFINSKTGAEFFSSSPDGTVKWYVFMVGTETGLVIGGNRKGKTPLEKLPTKYEAHLGPVYALQRNPTFLKNFLTVGDWTARVWSEDCRESSILWTYSHKTKLTDGAWNPIRFSLMLVTQWDGCLSCWDLLRRRSAPIVTAQLCDEPLLKLRPHEGGLLVACGSSKGTIYLAELSPNLGTADKNDKQLLTHILDRENKRERILEARMRELRLKMRQDRDGPPQVAESDPTVNDRDLEEATADYMQTVSELEGQLKPL
;
A
#
# COMPACT_ATOMS: atom_id res chain seq x y z
N MET A 1 -2.11 -71.16 5.17
CA MET A 1 -2.42 -69.75 5.46
C MET A 1 -1.83 -68.93 4.33
N GLU A 2 -2.56 -68.83 3.23
CA GLU A 2 -2.11 -68.11 2.03
C GLU A 2 -2.19 -66.60 2.29
N LYS A 3 -1.06 -65.90 2.07
CA LYS A 3 -1.01 -64.44 2.04
C LYS A 3 -1.72 -63.97 0.78
N SER A 4 -2.83 -63.24 0.92
CA SER A 4 -3.41 -62.51 -0.21
C SER A 4 -2.45 -61.39 -0.61
N GLU A 5 -1.90 -61.46 -1.80
CA GLU A 5 -1.18 -60.35 -2.43
C GLU A 5 -2.14 -59.16 -2.59
N LYS A 6 -1.88 -58.08 -1.86
CA LYS A 6 -2.51 -56.79 -2.15
C LYS A 6 -1.78 -56.17 -3.33
N ASN A 7 -2.41 -56.18 -4.49
CA ASN A 7 -1.99 -55.38 -5.64
C ASN A 7 -2.29 -53.90 -5.35
N ASP A 8 -1.30 -53.17 -4.83
CA ASP A 8 -1.37 -51.72 -4.74
C ASP A 8 -1.13 -51.11 -6.13
N LEU A 9 -2.22 -50.82 -6.84
CA LEU A 9 -2.21 -50.04 -8.09
C LEU A 9 -1.73 -48.61 -7.80
N THR A 10 -0.45 -48.36 -8.00
CA THR A 10 0.15 -47.02 -7.93
C THR A 10 0.14 -46.40 -9.32
N TYR A 11 -0.70 -45.37 -9.52
CA TYR A 11 -0.74 -44.60 -10.76
C TYR A 11 0.22 -43.41 -10.67
N GLU A 12 1.21 -43.36 -11.56
CA GLU A 12 2.21 -42.29 -11.60
C GLU A 12 1.93 -41.36 -12.80
N TYR A 13 1.61 -40.09 -12.54
CA TYR A 13 1.33 -39.12 -13.60
C TYR A 13 2.64 -38.55 -14.16
N THR A 14 2.98 -38.91 -15.40
CA THR A 14 4.18 -38.42 -16.08
C THR A 14 3.82 -37.40 -17.16
N ARG A 15 4.28 -36.15 -17.00
CA ARG A 15 4.16 -35.09 -18.00
C ARG A 15 5.51 -34.85 -18.66
N ARG A 16 5.59 -34.93 -20.00
CA ARG A 16 6.86 -34.70 -20.72
C ARG A 16 7.34 -33.26 -20.50
N ARG A 17 8.63 -33.09 -20.17
CA ARG A 17 9.28 -31.80 -19.84
C ARG A 17 9.03 -30.68 -20.86
N LYS A 18 8.89 -31.02 -22.15
CA LYS A 18 8.58 -30.08 -23.25
C LYS A 18 7.24 -29.33 -23.14
N TYR A 19 6.36 -29.76 -22.23
CA TYR A 19 5.04 -29.18 -22.00
C TYR A 19 4.95 -28.34 -20.71
N PHE A 20 6.04 -28.24 -19.94
CA PHE A 20 6.11 -27.31 -18.82
C PHE A 20 6.31 -25.88 -19.34
N GLY A 21 5.58 -24.92 -18.77
CA GLY A 21 5.71 -23.50 -19.11
C GLY A 21 5.03 -23.06 -20.42
N ARG A 22 4.21 -23.90 -21.06
CA ARG A 22 3.36 -23.45 -22.18
C ARG A 22 2.14 -22.70 -21.64
N GLN A 23 1.84 -21.56 -22.24
CA GLN A 23 0.65 -20.77 -21.94
C GLN A 23 -0.60 -21.57 -22.30
N THR A 24 -1.51 -21.72 -21.34
CA THR A 24 -2.85 -22.30 -21.56
C THR A 24 -3.66 -21.30 -22.38
N LEU A 25 -3.96 -21.64 -23.63
CA LEU A 25 -4.86 -20.87 -24.48
C LEU A 25 -6.28 -21.23 -24.07
N PHE A 26 -6.92 -20.36 -23.29
CA PHE A 26 -8.33 -20.47 -22.99
C PHE A 26 -9.10 -19.87 -24.17
N GLU A 27 -9.90 -20.69 -24.84
CA GLU A 27 -10.88 -20.26 -25.85
C GLU A 27 -12.28 -20.46 -25.25
N ASP A 28 -13.19 -19.51 -25.53
CA ASP A 28 -14.61 -19.64 -25.17
C ASP A 28 -15.25 -20.73 -26.05
N HIS A 29 -15.24 -21.96 -25.56
CA HIS A 29 -16.02 -23.05 -26.13
C HIS A 29 -17.45 -22.99 -25.56
N GLY A 30 -18.45 -22.97 -26.45
CA GLY A 30 -19.86 -23.02 -26.07
C GLY A 30 -20.24 -24.28 -25.30
N PRO A 31 -21.43 -24.32 -24.67
CA PRO A 31 -21.85 -25.44 -23.83
C PRO A 31 -22.06 -26.71 -24.67
N GLU A 32 -21.15 -27.67 -24.54
CA GLU A 32 -21.25 -29.00 -25.13
C GLU A 32 -21.74 -29.99 -24.07
N LEU A 33 -22.81 -30.73 -24.37
CA LEU A 33 -23.30 -31.78 -23.47
C LEU A 33 -22.38 -33.00 -23.59
N CYS A 34 -21.32 -33.05 -22.78
CA CYS A 34 -20.32 -34.11 -22.85
C CYS A 34 -20.89 -35.50 -22.45
N VAL A 35 -21.82 -35.55 -21.49
CA VAL A 35 -22.40 -36.81 -20.99
C VAL A 35 -23.82 -36.57 -20.45
N SER A 36 -24.74 -37.48 -20.80
CA SER A 36 -26.06 -37.62 -20.18
C SER A 36 -26.12 -38.96 -19.44
N ILE A 37 -26.33 -38.93 -18.12
CA ILE A 37 -26.40 -40.14 -17.29
C ILE A 37 -27.87 -40.40 -16.93
N PRO A 38 -28.50 -41.48 -17.46
CA PRO A 38 -29.85 -41.85 -17.06
C PRO A 38 -29.87 -42.45 -15.64
N SER A 39 -31.01 -42.32 -14.95
CA SER A 39 -31.17 -42.88 -13.61
C SER A 39 -31.08 -44.41 -13.63
N ASN A 40 -30.26 -44.97 -12.74
CA ASN A 40 -30.12 -46.43 -12.61
C ASN A 40 -31.02 -46.94 -11.46
N PRO A 41 -32.08 -47.71 -11.74
CA PRO A 41 -33.03 -48.20 -10.73
C PRO A 41 -32.40 -49.10 -9.67
N ALA A 42 -31.26 -49.74 -9.96
CA ALA A 42 -30.56 -50.59 -8.99
C ALA A 42 -29.94 -49.78 -7.84
N LEU A 43 -29.46 -48.57 -8.13
CA LEU A 43 -28.83 -47.68 -7.14
C LEU A 43 -29.87 -47.01 -6.22
N TYR A 44 -31.12 -46.90 -6.67
CA TYR A 44 -32.22 -46.35 -5.88
C TYR A 44 -32.45 -47.14 -4.57
N LYS A 45 -32.22 -48.45 -4.60
CA LYS A 45 -32.38 -49.32 -3.40
C LYS A 45 -31.38 -49.01 -2.29
N HIS A 46 -30.30 -48.29 -2.60
CA HIS A 46 -29.27 -47.89 -1.64
C HIS A 46 -29.43 -46.43 -1.19
N TYR A 47 -30.51 -45.75 -1.58
CA TYR A 47 -30.83 -44.41 -1.13
C TYR A 47 -31.18 -44.41 0.36
N ILE A 48 -30.43 -43.67 1.17
CA ILE A 48 -30.69 -43.45 2.59
C ILE A 48 -31.02 -41.98 2.78
N LEU A 49 -32.24 -41.67 3.23
CA LEU A 49 -32.67 -40.31 3.52
C LEU A 49 -31.87 -39.78 4.71
N ARG A 50 -30.99 -38.80 4.47
CA ARG A 50 -30.28 -38.08 5.55
C ARG A 50 -31.09 -36.87 6.00
N ASN A 51 -31.13 -36.66 7.32
CA ASN A 51 -31.66 -35.46 7.95
C ASN A 51 -30.90 -34.20 7.45
N PRO A 52 -31.56 -33.05 7.25
CA PRO A 52 -30.96 -31.90 6.61
C PRO A 52 -29.87 -31.30 7.50
N VAL A 53 -28.63 -31.37 7.02
CA VAL A 53 -27.51 -30.56 7.50
C VAL A 53 -27.17 -29.61 6.37
N ASN A 54 -27.00 -28.33 6.66
CA ASN A 54 -26.59 -27.35 5.65
C ASN A 54 -25.26 -27.80 5.01
N VAL A 55 -25.29 -28.11 3.71
CA VAL A 55 -24.09 -28.40 2.93
C VAL A 55 -24.01 -27.36 1.83
N ALA A 56 -22.90 -26.63 1.76
CA ALA A 56 -22.60 -25.74 0.65
C ALA A 56 -22.34 -26.57 -0.60
N VAL A 57 -23.08 -26.30 -1.68
CA VAL A 57 -22.91 -26.96 -2.98
C VAL A 57 -22.28 -25.96 -3.95
N GLN A 58 -21.21 -26.37 -4.63
CA GLN A 58 -20.51 -25.57 -5.62
C GLN A 58 -21.00 -25.97 -7.02
N ASN A 59 -21.61 -25.03 -7.77
CA ASN A 59 -22.17 -25.25 -9.11
C ASN A 59 -21.12 -25.15 -10.23
N THR A 60 -19.92 -25.73 -10.04
CA THR A 60 -18.87 -25.74 -11.09
C THR A 60 -18.40 -27.17 -11.37
N SER A 61 -18.07 -27.45 -12.62
CA SER A 61 -17.59 -28.76 -13.05
C SER A 61 -16.29 -29.11 -12.32
N THR A 62 -16.34 -30.16 -11.50
CA THR A 62 -15.19 -30.66 -10.74
C THR A 62 -14.29 -31.42 -11.70
N MET A 63 -13.26 -30.75 -12.22
CA MET A 63 -12.22 -31.41 -13.02
C MET A 63 -11.05 -31.77 -12.11
N SER A 64 -11.14 -32.92 -11.46
CA SER A 64 -10.01 -33.80 -11.08
C SER A 64 -10.57 -34.96 -10.27
N GLU A 65 -10.09 -36.18 -10.53
CA GLU A 65 -10.40 -37.32 -9.68
C GLU A 65 -9.87 -37.07 -8.26
N HIS A 66 -10.70 -37.30 -7.25
CA HIS A 66 -10.42 -37.02 -5.84
C HIS A 66 -10.47 -38.28 -4.99
N TRP A 67 -9.61 -39.26 -5.26
CA TRP A 67 -9.33 -40.27 -4.24
C TRP A 67 -7.84 -40.26 -3.95
N VAL A 68 -7.49 -39.59 -2.85
CA VAL A 68 -6.17 -39.68 -2.24
C VAL A 68 -6.35 -40.53 -1.00
N ASN A 69 -5.71 -41.70 -0.99
CA ASN A 69 -5.66 -42.55 0.18
C ASN A 69 -4.56 -42.00 1.09
N SER A 70 -4.86 -40.98 1.88
CA SER A 70 -3.89 -40.44 2.84
C SER A 70 -3.86 -41.33 4.08
N VAL A 71 -2.68 -41.84 4.41
CA VAL A 71 -2.44 -42.49 5.70
C VAL A 71 -2.74 -41.47 6.80
N ARG A 72 -3.46 -41.89 7.85
CA ARG A 72 -3.82 -41.03 8.98
C ARG A 72 -2.55 -40.50 9.64
N ALA A 73 -2.18 -39.26 9.31
CA ALA A 73 -1.01 -38.61 9.90
C ALA A 73 -1.32 -38.22 11.35
N GLU A 74 -0.48 -38.67 12.28
CA GLU A 74 -0.50 -38.19 13.66
C GLU A 74 0.16 -36.81 13.69
N TYR A 75 -0.64 -35.77 13.93
CA TYR A 75 -0.13 -34.41 14.07
C TYR A 75 0.11 -34.11 15.55
N THR A 76 1.37 -33.88 15.93
CA THR A 76 1.71 -33.25 17.21
C THR A 76 1.88 -31.76 16.99
N ASN A 77 1.05 -30.95 17.65
CA ASN A 77 1.17 -29.51 17.57
C ASN A 77 2.24 -29.01 18.55
N SER A 78 3.47 -28.83 18.10
CA SER A 78 4.53 -28.22 18.89
C SER A 78 4.58 -26.72 18.61
N GLY A 79 4.02 -25.92 19.53
CA GLY A 79 4.22 -24.47 19.53
C GLY A 79 5.50 -24.11 20.28
N MET A 80 6.35 -23.28 19.67
CA MET A 80 7.47 -22.66 20.38
C MET A 80 7.00 -21.31 20.90
N ASN A 81 6.79 -21.20 22.20
CA ASN A 81 6.63 -19.88 22.83
C ASN A 81 7.97 -19.16 22.73
N HIS A 82 8.06 -18.17 21.84
CA HIS A 82 9.13 -17.18 21.88
C HIS A 82 8.92 -16.31 23.12
N VAL A 83 9.42 -16.78 24.27
CA VAL A 83 9.59 -15.93 25.45
C VAL A 83 10.96 -15.28 25.30
N GLU A 84 10.97 -14.16 24.57
CA GLU A 84 12.02 -13.14 24.60
C GLU A 84 13.36 -13.53 23.95
N GLY A 85 14.11 -12.50 23.54
CA GLY A 85 15.13 -12.55 22.49
C GLY A 85 16.36 -13.41 22.78
N GLY A 86 17.02 -13.84 21.69
CA GLY A 86 18.16 -14.76 21.67
C GLY A 86 19.44 -14.21 22.29
N TRP A 87 19.52 -14.25 23.62
CA TRP A 87 20.79 -14.18 24.33
C TRP A 87 21.53 -15.52 24.21
N PRO A 88 22.87 -15.54 24.17
CA PRO A 88 23.63 -16.79 24.25
C PRO A 88 23.26 -17.59 25.49
N LYS A 89 23.36 -18.93 25.38
CA LYS A 89 22.95 -19.88 26.43
C LYS A 89 23.58 -19.62 27.81
N ASP A 90 24.74 -18.96 27.84
CA ASP A 90 25.53 -18.75 29.05
C ASP A 90 25.20 -17.43 29.79
N ILE A 91 24.26 -16.62 29.28
CA ILE A 91 23.95 -15.30 29.84
C ILE A 91 22.53 -15.27 30.37
N ASN A 92 22.42 -15.09 31.68
CA ASN A 92 21.15 -14.93 32.36
C ASN A 92 20.53 -13.55 32.06
N MET A 93 19.36 -13.53 31.45
CA MET A 93 18.62 -12.31 31.11
C MET A 93 18.13 -11.53 32.36
N ASN A 94 17.83 -12.25 33.44
CA ASN A 94 17.34 -11.68 34.69
C ASN A 94 18.43 -10.92 35.46
N ASP A 95 19.70 -11.06 35.06
CA ASP A 95 20.80 -10.29 35.59
C ASP A 95 21.11 -9.09 34.67
N PRO A 96 20.69 -7.86 35.04
CA PRO A 96 20.96 -6.67 34.24
C PRO A 96 22.47 -6.36 34.13
N GLU A 97 23.31 -6.87 35.03
CA GLU A 97 24.75 -6.64 34.99
C GLU A 97 25.44 -7.57 33.98
N ALA A 98 25.06 -8.86 33.96
CA ALA A 98 25.55 -9.82 32.96
C ALA A 98 25.18 -9.40 31.53
N THR A 99 23.94 -8.96 31.31
CA THR A 99 23.50 -8.48 29.98
C THR A 99 24.24 -7.20 29.56
N GLN A 100 24.52 -6.27 30.48
CA GLN A 100 25.33 -5.08 30.19
C GLN A 100 26.80 -5.43 29.88
N ARG A 101 27.40 -6.36 30.63
CA ARG A 101 28.77 -6.82 30.37
C ARG A 101 28.89 -7.48 29.00
N TYR A 102 27.92 -8.30 28.62
CA TYR A 102 27.90 -8.91 27.29
C TYR A 102 27.74 -7.89 26.16
N ARG A 103 26.81 -6.93 26.30
CA ARG A 103 26.67 -5.82 25.33
C ARG A 103 27.97 -5.04 25.18
N ARG A 104 28.62 -4.66 26.29
CA ARG A 104 29.91 -3.95 26.27
C ARG A 104 31.04 -4.78 25.66
N LYS A 105 30.98 -6.10 25.74
CA LYS A 105 31.96 -7.00 25.11
C LYS A 105 31.79 -7.00 23.59
N ILE A 106 30.55 -7.10 23.10
CA ILE A 106 30.24 -7.02 21.66
C ILE A 106 30.55 -5.62 21.11
N GLU A 107 30.20 -4.56 21.84
CA GLU A 107 30.44 -3.17 21.41
C GLU A 107 31.92 -2.81 21.24
N LYS A 108 32.81 -3.58 21.89
CA LYS A 108 34.28 -3.44 21.78
C LYS A 108 34.90 -4.37 20.74
N ASP A 109 34.11 -5.25 20.12
CA ASP A 109 34.61 -6.16 19.09
C ASP A 109 34.86 -5.37 17.80
N ASP A 110 36.07 -5.46 17.24
CA ASP A 110 36.46 -4.76 16.02
C ASP A 110 35.55 -5.12 14.84
N ALA A 111 35.05 -6.37 14.78
CA ALA A 111 34.12 -6.80 13.75
C ALA A 111 32.74 -6.11 13.88
N TYR A 112 32.27 -5.90 15.10
CA TYR A 112 31.05 -5.14 15.37
C TYR A 112 31.24 -3.67 15.03
N ILE A 113 32.37 -3.07 15.43
CA ILE A 113 32.70 -1.67 15.10
C ILE A 113 32.79 -1.50 13.59
N HIS A 114 33.45 -2.40 12.86
CA HIS A 114 33.52 -2.37 11.39
C HIS A 114 32.14 -2.53 10.73
N ALA A 115 31.32 -3.46 11.18
CA ALA A 115 29.96 -3.62 10.65
C ALA A 115 29.12 -2.36 10.89
N VAL A 116 29.16 -1.80 12.11
CA VAL A 116 28.43 -0.57 12.47
C VAL A 116 29.00 0.65 11.75
N MET A 117 30.31 0.70 11.48
CA MET A 117 30.97 1.72 10.64
C MET A 117 30.37 1.79 9.23
N HIS A 118 29.91 0.66 8.69
CA HIS A 118 29.27 0.60 7.38
C HIS A 118 27.75 0.88 7.40
N LEU A 119 27.12 1.00 8.57
CA LEU A 119 25.65 0.93 8.70
C LEU A 119 24.92 2.25 9.01
N GLY A 120 25.59 3.38 9.25
CA GLY A 120 24.85 4.62 9.56
C GLY A 120 25.67 5.85 9.95
N HIS A 121 26.95 5.89 9.60
CA HIS A 121 27.81 7.01 9.96
C HIS A 121 27.54 8.22 9.04
N VAL A 122 27.38 9.39 9.64
CA VAL A 122 27.35 10.66 8.93
C VAL A 122 28.73 11.29 9.07
N GLY A 123 29.39 11.47 7.93
CA GLY A 123 30.66 12.19 7.82
C GLY A 123 30.47 13.52 7.09
N TRP A 124 31.44 14.42 7.25
CA TRP A 124 31.54 15.60 6.40
C TRP A 124 32.94 15.66 5.76
N TRP A 125 32.96 16.11 4.53
CA TRP A 125 34.16 16.23 3.70
C TRP A 125 34.37 17.70 3.35
N ASP A 126 35.62 18.15 3.37
CA ASP A 126 36.01 19.47 2.88
C ASP A 126 36.77 19.28 1.57
N MET A 127 36.25 19.85 0.49
CA MET A 127 36.88 19.75 -0.84
C MET A 127 38.30 20.33 -0.88
N ARG A 128 38.67 21.18 0.09
CA ARG A 128 40.01 21.77 0.19
C ARG A 128 41.04 20.81 0.78
N LYS A 129 40.61 19.78 1.52
CA LYS A 129 41.49 18.84 2.24
C LYS A 129 41.63 17.47 1.57
N GLY A 130 40.94 17.23 0.46
CA GLY A 130 41.05 15.98 -0.30
C GLY A 130 40.09 14.87 0.16
N GLY A 131 40.27 13.66 -0.40
CA GLY A 131 39.26 12.59 -0.47
C GLY A 131 38.87 11.85 0.81
N GLU A 132 39.44 12.18 1.96
CA GLU A 132 39.08 11.57 3.25
C GLU A 132 38.09 12.45 4.04
N PRO A 133 37.15 11.84 4.80
CA PRO A 133 36.22 12.60 5.62
C PRO A 133 36.97 13.38 6.71
N VAL A 134 36.68 14.67 6.84
CA VAL A 134 37.32 15.55 7.83
C VAL A 134 36.88 15.17 9.25
N SER A 135 35.63 14.74 9.40
CA SER A 135 35.16 14.13 10.63
C SER A 135 33.98 13.21 10.34
N ILE A 136 33.91 12.13 11.09
CA ILE A 136 32.81 11.16 11.08
C ILE A 136 32.18 11.16 12.47
N CYS A 137 30.86 11.06 12.54
CA CYS A 137 30.18 10.91 13.82
C CYS A 137 30.70 9.68 14.60
N PRO A 138 30.89 9.76 15.93
CA PRO A 138 31.25 8.60 16.72
C PRO A 138 30.19 7.47 16.64
N PRO A 139 30.58 6.18 16.71
CA PRO A 139 29.65 5.05 16.56
C PRO A 139 28.48 5.05 17.57
N HIS A 140 28.69 5.59 18.77
CA HIS A 140 27.66 5.69 19.82
C HIS A 140 26.64 6.81 19.57
N VAL A 141 26.89 7.71 18.61
CA VAL A 141 25.97 8.78 18.18
C VAL A 141 25.37 8.48 16.80
N ALA A 142 25.97 7.56 16.04
CA ALA A 142 25.54 7.14 14.72
C ALA A 142 24.16 6.46 14.76
N HIS A 143 23.48 6.47 13.62
CA HIS A 143 22.25 5.71 13.44
C HIS A 143 22.56 4.22 13.47
N ARG A 144 21.60 3.42 13.96
CA ARG A 144 21.73 1.95 13.99
C ARG A 144 21.48 1.32 12.62
N ASP A 145 20.89 2.09 11.72
CA ASP A 145 20.46 1.67 10.39
C ASP A 145 20.78 2.76 9.35
N LEU A 146 20.73 2.41 8.06
CA LEU A 146 21.26 3.25 6.98
C LEU A 146 20.56 4.63 6.95
N VAL A 147 21.36 5.70 7.03
CA VAL A 147 20.85 7.07 6.96
C VAL A 147 20.39 7.35 5.53
N ARG A 148 19.08 7.51 5.34
CA ARG A 148 18.50 7.72 4.01
C ARG A 148 18.54 9.17 3.55
N ASN A 149 18.43 10.11 4.49
CA ASN A 149 18.43 11.53 4.17
C ASN A 149 19.29 12.30 5.17
N VAL A 150 20.06 13.25 4.63
CA VAL A 150 20.76 14.28 5.38
C VAL A 150 20.38 15.64 4.78
N LEU A 151 19.99 16.61 5.61
CA LEU A 151 19.59 17.96 5.17
C LEU A 151 20.31 19.02 6.00
N PHE A 152 20.96 19.97 5.35
CA PHE A 152 21.52 21.12 6.05
C PHE A 152 20.43 22.11 6.47
N ILE A 153 20.64 22.76 7.59
CA ILE A 153 19.68 23.67 8.22
C ILE A 153 20.29 25.06 8.30
N ASN A 154 19.44 26.06 8.10
CA ASN A 154 19.82 27.45 8.22
C ASN A 154 19.93 27.84 9.71
N SER A 155 21.00 27.38 10.37
CA SER A 155 21.38 27.82 11.71
C SER A 155 22.16 29.13 11.65
N LYS A 156 22.16 29.90 12.73
CA LYS A 156 23.02 31.10 12.87
C LYS A 156 24.51 30.78 12.67
N THR A 157 24.91 29.52 12.87
CA THR A 157 26.28 29.03 12.65
C THR A 157 26.48 28.34 11.30
N GLY A 158 25.41 28.11 10.52
CA GLY A 158 25.44 27.50 9.19
C GLY A 158 25.92 26.04 9.13
N ALA A 159 26.21 25.39 10.26
CA ALA A 159 26.85 24.08 10.32
C ALA A 159 25.95 22.97 10.91
N GLU A 160 24.64 23.21 11.03
CA GLU A 160 23.70 22.24 11.55
C GLU A 160 23.07 21.42 10.42
N PHE A 161 22.90 20.12 10.65
CA PHE A 161 22.25 19.22 9.70
C PHE A 161 21.26 18.27 10.41
N PHE A 162 20.28 17.80 9.64
CA PHE A 162 19.26 16.82 9.97
C PHE A 162 19.67 15.48 9.35
N SER A 163 19.50 14.39 10.08
CA SER A 163 19.64 13.02 9.56
C SER A 163 18.40 12.21 9.92
N SER A 164 17.95 11.37 8.99
CA SER A 164 16.82 10.45 9.21
C SER A 164 17.18 9.03 8.82
N SER A 165 16.89 8.08 9.70
CA SER A 165 17.11 6.64 9.52
C SER A 165 15.82 5.84 9.80
N PRO A 166 15.66 4.63 9.24
CA PRO A 166 14.55 3.70 9.56
C PRO A 166 14.50 3.27 11.03
N ASP A 167 15.54 3.54 11.82
CA ASP A 167 15.60 3.24 13.26
C ASP A 167 14.61 4.06 14.13
N GLY A 168 13.83 4.96 13.51
CA GLY A 168 12.80 5.76 14.17
C GLY A 168 13.35 6.90 15.02
N THR A 169 14.68 7.11 15.04
CA THR A 169 15.28 8.22 15.77
C THR A 169 15.33 9.46 14.88
N VAL A 170 14.61 10.50 15.29
CA VAL A 170 14.59 11.78 14.60
C VAL A 170 14.90 12.89 15.59
N LYS A 171 15.91 13.70 15.30
CA LYS A 171 16.46 14.66 16.28
C LYS A 171 16.21 16.12 15.87
N TRP A 172 14.97 16.64 15.78
CA TRP A 172 14.80 18.08 15.42
C TRP A 172 13.47 18.77 15.80
N TYR A 173 13.45 20.12 15.73
CA TYR A 173 12.46 21.04 16.33
C TYR A 173 11.02 20.97 15.78
N VAL A 174 10.79 20.99 14.47
CA VAL A 174 9.52 20.64 13.81
C VAL A 174 9.83 20.02 12.45
N PHE A 175 9.36 18.82 12.18
CA PHE A 175 9.69 18.08 10.96
C PHE A 175 8.50 17.24 10.47
N MET A 176 8.60 16.76 9.24
CA MET A 176 7.69 15.75 8.68
C MET A 176 8.53 14.59 8.19
N VAL A 177 8.07 13.37 8.48
CA VAL A 177 8.75 12.12 8.12
C VAL A 177 7.75 11.24 7.39
N GLY A 178 8.14 10.82 6.18
CA GLY A 178 7.46 9.75 5.46
C GLY A 178 7.98 8.40 5.94
N THR A 179 7.07 7.48 6.21
CA THR A 179 7.38 6.11 6.64
C THR A 179 7.25 5.15 5.46
N GLU A 180 7.86 3.97 5.60
CA GLU A 180 7.76 2.90 4.60
C GLU A 180 6.38 2.24 4.56
N THR A 181 5.56 2.45 5.58
CA THR A 181 4.18 1.94 5.66
C THR A 181 3.16 2.87 5.01
N GLY A 182 3.61 3.97 4.40
CA GLY A 182 2.73 4.94 3.72
C GLY A 182 2.17 6.04 4.62
N LEU A 183 2.56 6.07 5.89
CA LEU A 183 2.19 7.13 6.82
C LEU A 183 3.15 8.32 6.70
N VAL A 184 2.61 9.52 6.81
CA VAL A 184 3.38 10.75 7.02
C VAL A 184 3.12 11.27 8.41
N ILE A 185 4.17 11.47 9.19
CA ILE A 185 4.09 11.90 10.59
C ILE A 185 4.76 13.27 10.71
N GLY A 186 4.05 14.24 11.28
CA GLY A 186 4.64 15.50 11.69
C GLY A 186 5.05 15.45 13.16
N GLY A 187 6.27 15.88 13.45
CA GLY A 187 6.83 15.92 14.79
C GLY A 187 7.18 17.34 15.24
N ASN A 188 7.08 17.61 16.54
CA ASN A 188 7.52 18.84 17.20
C ASN A 188 8.32 18.50 18.47
N ARG A 189 9.63 18.78 18.47
CA ARG A 189 10.51 18.47 19.61
C ARG A 189 10.17 19.24 20.88
N LYS A 190 9.56 20.43 20.77
CA LYS A 190 9.22 21.27 21.93
C LYS A 190 7.98 20.77 22.67
N GLY A 191 7.29 19.75 22.14
CA GLY A 191 6.18 19.10 22.84
C GLY A 191 6.65 18.48 24.15
N LYS A 192 5.94 18.78 25.25
CA LYS A 192 6.25 18.22 26.56
C LYS A 192 5.71 16.80 26.66
N THR A 193 4.54 16.55 26.09
CA THR A 193 3.90 15.23 26.05
C THR A 193 4.24 14.45 24.77
N PRO A 194 4.21 13.11 24.78
CA PRO A 194 4.40 12.30 23.56
C PRO A 194 3.38 12.63 22.44
N LEU A 195 2.14 12.97 22.81
CA LEU A 195 1.10 13.39 21.86
C LEU A 195 1.41 14.76 21.23
N GLU A 196 1.96 15.70 22.01
CA GLU A 196 2.44 16.99 21.48
C GLU A 196 3.70 16.85 20.63
N LYS A 197 4.50 15.79 20.87
CA LYS A 197 5.70 15.52 20.09
C LYS A 197 5.39 15.00 18.70
N LEU A 198 4.31 14.25 18.54
CA LEU A 198 3.86 13.71 17.25
C LEU A 198 2.38 14.04 17.01
N PRO A 199 2.04 15.33 16.81
CA PRO A 199 0.64 15.77 16.81
C PRO A 199 -0.11 15.42 15.52
N THR A 200 0.59 15.14 14.43
CA THR A 200 -0.03 14.96 13.11
C THR A 200 0.37 13.64 12.46
N LYS A 201 -0.64 12.95 11.94
CA LYS A 201 -0.53 11.72 11.16
C LYS A 201 -1.40 11.88 9.91
N TYR A 202 -0.84 11.53 8.74
CA TYR A 202 -1.54 11.47 7.46
C TYR A 202 -1.37 10.07 6.88
N GLU A 203 -2.46 9.47 6.42
CA GLU A 203 -2.44 8.18 5.73
C GLU A 203 -2.27 8.44 4.24
N ALA A 204 -1.00 8.68 3.85
CA ALA A 204 -0.70 9.31 2.58
C ALA A 204 -0.68 8.34 1.40
N HIS A 205 -0.17 7.13 1.62
CA HIS A 205 0.06 6.12 0.59
C HIS A 205 -0.26 4.73 1.15
N LEU A 206 -0.48 3.75 0.25
CA LEU A 206 -0.68 2.35 0.62
C LEU A 206 0.66 1.64 0.86
N GLY A 207 1.71 2.10 0.20
CA GLY A 207 3.08 1.63 0.34
C GLY A 207 4.04 2.77 0.70
N PRO A 208 5.35 2.58 0.50
CA PRO A 208 6.37 3.47 1.06
C PRO A 208 6.32 4.87 0.47
N VAL A 209 6.47 5.86 1.36
CA VAL A 209 6.63 7.26 0.95
C VAL A 209 8.10 7.47 0.55
N TYR A 210 8.35 7.62 -0.75
CA TYR A 210 9.70 7.81 -1.29
C TYR A 210 10.19 9.26 -1.18
N ALA A 211 9.27 10.23 -1.33
CA ALA A 211 9.60 11.64 -1.23
C ALA A 211 8.53 12.42 -0.46
N LEU A 212 9.01 13.39 0.32
CA LEU A 212 8.20 14.35 1.04
C LEU A 212 8.86 15.72 0.92
N GLN A 213 8.15 16.69 0.37
CA GLN A 213 8.66 18.06 0.23
C GLN A 213 7.56 19.10 0.43
N ARG A 214 7.80 20.08 1.30
CA ARG A 214 6.95 21.27 1.40
C ARG A 214 7.08 22.13 0.15
N ASN A 215 6.00 22.81 -0.21
CA ASN A 215 6.06 23.80 -1.27
C ASN A 215 6.97 24.97 -0.81
N PRO A 216 7.90 25.45 -1.66
CA PRO A 216 8.84 26.53 -1.30
C PRO A 216 8.16 27.83 -0.85
N THR A 217 7.00 28.16 -1.45
CA THR A 217 6.26 29.40 -1.16
C THR A 217 5.10 29.16 -0.20
N PHE A 218 4.40 28.03 -0.34
CA PHE A 218 3.19 27.70 0.42
C PHE A 218 3.45 26.62 1.46
N LEU A 219 4.09 26.99 2.58
CA LEU A 219 4.59 26.04 3.58
C LEU A 219 3.53 25.14 4.22
N LYS A 220 2.25 25.54 4.20
CA LYS A 220 1.13 24.71 4.65
C LYS A 220 0.85 23.53 3.74
N ASN A 221 1.31 23.57 2.49
CA ASN A 221 1.08 22.55 1.50
C ASN A 221 2.35 21.75 1.25
N PHE A 222 2.21 20.43 1.18
CA PHE A 222 3.33 19.52 0.98
C PHE A 222 2.99 18.44 -0.04
N LEU A 223 4.01 18.04 -0.79
CA LEU A 223 3.97 16.97 -1.76
C LEU A 223 4.44 15.68 -1.09
N THR A 224 3.73 14.60 -1.36
CA THR A 224 4.17 13.24 -1.05
C THR A 224 4.18 12.42 -2.34
N VAL A 225 5.24 11.64 -2.51
CA VAL A 225 5.39 10.74 -3.65
C VAL A 225 5.58 9.33 -3.10
N GLY A 226 4.71 8.43 -3.53
CA GLY A 226 4.67 7.04 -3.08
C GLY A 226 3.86 6.20 -4.05
N ASP A 227 4.09 4.89 -4.01
CA ASP A 227 3.36 3.91 -4.82
C ASP A 227 3.41 4.26 -6.32
N TRP A 228 2.26 4.59 -6.92
CA TRP A 228 2.09 5.03 -8.31
C TRP A 228 1.50 6.43 -8.41
N THR A 229 1.43 7.18 -7.29
CA THR A 229 0.71 8.46 -7.23
C THR A 229 1.52 9.53 -6.51
N ALA A 230 1.46 10.76 -7.01
CA ALA A 230 1.94 11.93 -6.30
C ALA A 230 0.73 12.67 -5.71
N ARG A 231 0.77 12.99 -4.42
CA ARG A 231 -0.33 13.65 -3.70
C ARG A 231 0.13 14.96 -3.09
N VAL A 232 -0.68 16.00 -3.20
CA VAL A 232 -0.50 17.28 -2.52
C VAL A 232 -1.49 17.37 -1.38
N TRP A 233 -0.96 17.65 -0.20
CA TRP A 233 -1.67 17.74 1.06
C TRP A 233 -1.61 19.17 1.57
N SER A 234 -2.58 19.54 2.40
CA SER A 234 -2.47 20.71 3.28
C SER A 234 -2.44 20.25 4.72
N GLU A 235 -1.66 20.93 5.56
CA GLU A 235 -1.66 20.68 7.00
C GLU A 235 -3.02 20.93 7.67
N ASP A 236 -3.90 21.69 7.00
CA ASP A 236 -5.25 21.97 7.46
C ASP A 236 -6.22 20.78 7.24
N CYS A 237 -5.93 19.86 6.30
CA CYS A 237 -6.76 18.70 5.96
C CYS A 237 -5.98 17.41 6.22
N ARG A 238 -6.40 16.62 7.21
CA ARG A 238 -5.64 15.45 7.69
C ARG A 238 -6.13 14.12 7.15
N GLU A 239 -7.43 14.01 6.88
CA GLU A 239 -8.04 12.75 6.43
C GLU A 239 -7.89 12.58 4.91
N SER A 240 -7.77 13.67 4.16
CA SER A 240 -7.81 13.68 2.70
C SER A 240 -6.68 14.52 2.06
N SER A 241 -6.19 14.07 0.91
CA SER A 241 -5.30 14.85 0.06
C SER A 241 -6.09 15.85 -0.77
N ILE A 242 -5.58 17.08 -0.90
CA ILE A 242 -6.22 18.13 -1.68
C ILE A 242 -6.11 17.87 -3.18
N LEU A 243 -4.97 17.34 -3.61
CA LEU A 243 -4.75 16.97 -5.01
C LEU A 243 -3.98 15.67 -5.09
N TRP A 244 -4.23 14.93 -6.15
CA TRP A 244 -3.45 13.77 -6.51
C TRP A 244 -3.31 13.70 -8.03
N THR A 245 -2.18 13.17 -8.47
CA THR A 245 -1.95 12.82 -9.87
C THR A 245 -2.72 11.56 -10.23
N TYR A 246 -2.92 11.34 -11.53
CA TYR A 246 -3.40 10.05 -12.01
C TYR A 246 -2.41 8.94 -11.63
N SER A 247 -2.92 7.71 -11.50
CA SER A 247 -2.08 6.54 -11.24
C SER A 247 -1.15 6.30 -12.42
N HIS A 248 0.15 6.47 -12.20
CA HIS A 248 1.15 6.24 -13.23
C HIS A 248 1.22 4.76 -13.60
N LYS A 249 1.63 4.46 -14.84
CA LYS A 249 1.81 3.08 -15.30
C LYS A 249 2.92 2.37 -14.52
N THR A 250 3.95 3.11 -14.17
CA THR A 250 5.08 2.63 -13.37
C THR A 250 5.14 3.34 -12.02
N LYS A 251 5.74 2.67 -11.04
CA LYS A 251 5.90 3.24 -9.70
C LYS A 251 6.71 4.53 -9.74
N LEU A 252 6.37 5.45 -8.86
CA LEU A 252 7.10 6.70 -8.71
C LEU A 252 8.28 6.51 -7.76
N THR A 253 9.38 7.17 -8.03
CA THR A 253 10.64 6.98 -7.30
C THR A 253 11.05 8.18 -6.48
N ASP A 254 10.87 9.38 -7.04
CA ASP A 254 11.15 10.63 -6.38
C ASP A 254 10.30 11.74 -7.00
N GLY A 255 10.12 12.83 -6.27
CA GLY A 255 9.53 14.03 -6.84
C GLY A 255 9.78 15.27 -6.00
N ALA A 256 9.82 16.40 -6.68
CA ALA A 256 10.14 17.67 -6.07
C ALA A 256 9.35 18.83 -6.66
N TRP A 257 9.19 19.90 -5.87
CA TRP A 257 8.71 21.19 -6.35
C TRP A 257 9.81 21.94 -7.08
N ASN A 258 9.44 22.67 -8.12
CA ASN A 258 10.33 23.67 -8.70
C ASN A 258 10.51 24.84 -7.69
N PRO A 259 11.75 25.28 -7.41
CA PRO A 259 12.03 26.37 -6.46
C PRO A 259 11.45 27.73 -6.87
N ILE A 260 11.42 28.03 -8.18
CA ILE A 260 10.94 29.31 -8.72
C ILE A 260 9.46 29.21 -9.06
N ARG A 261 9.08 28.24 -9.90
CA ARG A 261 7.69 28.03 -10.31
C ARG A 261 6.99 27.10 -9.32
N PHE A 262 6.53 27.65 -8.21
CA PHE A 262 5.91 26.90 -7.11
C PHE A 262 4.63 26.11 -7.46
N SER A 263 4.06 26.27 -8.65
CA SER A 263 2.94 25.45 -9.16
C SER A 263 3.39 24.18 -9.89
N LEU A 264 4.67 24.11 -10.27
CA LEU A 264 5.25 23.00 -11.01
C LEU A 264 5.83 21.97 -10.04
N MET A 265 5.33 20.75 -10.14
CA MET A 265 5.93 19.56 -9.53
C MET A 265 6.58 18.70 -10.61
N LEU A 266 7.72 18.13 -10.26
CA LEU A 266 8.52 17.24 -11.09
C LEU A 266 8.50 15.87 -10.44
N VAL A 267 8.22 14.83 -11.21
CA VAL A 267 8.07 13.46 -10.72
C VAL A 267 8.89 12.53 -11.60
N THR A 268 9.70 11.68 -10.97
CA THR A 268 10.47 10.63 -11.64
C THR A 268 9.81 9.27 -11.47
N GLN A 269 9.96 8.46 -12.50
CA GLN A 269 9.35 7.14 -12.64
C GLN A 269 10.42 6.05 -12.75
N TRP A 270 10.02 4.81 -12.43
CA TRP A 270 10.90 3.64 -12.52
C TRP A 270 11.23 3.21 -13.95
N ASP A 271 10.48 3.64 -14.95
CA ASP A 271 10.82 3.44 -16.36
C ASP A 271 11.86 4.44 -16.88
N GLY A 272 12.30 5.40 -16.06
CA GLY A 272 13.23 6.44 -16.47
C GLY A 272 12.59 7.67 -17.13
N CYS A 273 11.26 7.80 -17.01
CA CYS A 273 10.55 9.01 -17.38
C CYS A 273 10.65 10.10 -16.30
N LEU A 274 10.86 11.33 -16.75
CA LEU A 274 10.61 12.56 -15.99
C LEU A 274 9.26 13.16 -16.43
N SER A 275 8.33 13.32 -15.49
CA SER A 275 7.03 13.95 -15.74
C SER A 275 6.89 15.29 -15.02
N CYS A 276 6.52 16.30 -15.79
CA CYS A 276 6.31 17.67 -15.35
C CYS A 276 4.81 17.95 -15.24
N TRP A 277 4.38 18.37 -14.05
CA TRP A 277 2.98 18.66 -13.74
C TRP A 277 2.85 20.10 -13.24
N ASP A 278 2.14 20.96 -13.98
CA ASP A 278 1.83 22.32 -13.52
C ASP A 278 0.36 22.40 -13.10
N LEU A 279 0.16 22.65 -11.81
CA LEU A 279 -1.17 22.74 -11.20
C LEU A 279 -2.03 23.87 -11.75
N LEU A 280 -1.42 24.91 -12.34
CA LEU A 280 -2.14 26.05 -12.93
C LEU A 280 -2.66 25.76 -14.33
N ARG A 281 -1.97 24.91 -15.10
CA ARG A 281 -2.29 24.66 -16.51
C ARG A 281 -3.13 23.41 -16.72
N ARG A 282 -2.67 22.27 -16.19
CA ARG A 282 -3.34 20.97 -16.40
C ARG A 282 -3.23 20.11 -15.15
N ARG A 283 -4.39 19.77 -14.60
CA ARG A 283 -4.50 18.98 -13.37
C ARG A 283 -4.63 17.48 -13.57
N SER A 284 -5.32 17.08 -14.64
CA SER A 284 -5.70 15.68 -14.87
C SER A 284 -4.59 14.82 -15.47
N ALA A 285 -3.60 15.44 -16.11
CA ALA A 285 -2.51 14.75 -16.77
C ALA A 285 -1.23 15.58 -16.72
N PRO A 286 -0.05 14.95 -16.85
CA PRO A 286 1.20 15.68 -16.95
C PRO A 286 1.19 16.58 -18.19
N ILE A 287 1.98 17.65 -18.14
CA ILE A 287 2.15 18.57 -19.26
C ILE A 287 3.13 17.99 -20.25
N VAL A 288 4.26 17.51 -19.71
CA VAL A 288 5.32 16.87 -20.47
C VAL A 288 5.75 15.64 -19.69
N THR A 289 5.88 14.53 -20.41
CA THR A 289 6.57 13.33 -19.94
C THR A 289 7.71 13.08 -20.91
N ALA A 290 8.94 13.16 -20.43
CA ALA A 290 10.15 12.98 -21.20
C ALA A 290 10.86 11.71 -20.73
N GLN A 291 11.11 10.79 -21.66
CA GLN A 291 11.96 9.63 -21.43
C GLN A 291 13.42 10.08 -21.43
N LEU A 292 14.11 9.99 -20.29
CA LEU A 292 15.52 10.39 -20.19
C LEU A 292 16.47 9.21 -20.36
N CYS A 293 16.09 8.05 -19.85
CA CYS A 293 16.86 6.81 -19.94
C CYS A 293 15.92 5.60 -19.84
N ASP A 294 16.31 4.42 -20.30
CA ASP A 294 15.49 3.19 -20.19
C ASP A 294 15.57 2.54 -18.78
N GLU A 295 16.34 3.14 -17.88
CA GLU A 295 16.62 2.66 -16.54
C GLU A 295 15.85 3.45 -15.48
N PRO A 296 15.63 2.89 -14.29
CA PRO A 296 14.95 3.60 -13.22
C PRO A 296 15.75 4.80 -12.75
N LEU A 297 15.10 5.97 -12.81
CA LEU A 297 15.55 7.18 -12.13
C LEU A 297 15.21 7.06 -10.65
N LEU A 298 16.18 7.30 -9.77
CA LEU A 298 16.04 7.12 -8.32
C LEU A 298 15.94 8.43 -7.55
N LYS A 299 16.57 9.49 -8.07
CA LYS A 299 16.61 10.80 -7.41
C LYS A 299 16.44 11.94 -8.38
N LEU A 300 15.74 12.97 -7.93
CA LEU A 300 15.51 14.21 -8.67
C LEU A 300 15.84 15.42 -7.80
N ARG A 301 16.62 16.36 -8.34
CA ARG A 301 16.92 17.64 -7.71
C ARG A 301 16.83 18.79 -8.71
N PRO A 302 15.85 19.69 -8.59
CA PRO A 302 15.81 20.90 -9.38
C PRO A 302 16.87 21.89 -8.88
N HIS A 303 17.49 22.61 -9.81
CA HIS A 303 18.40 23.71 -9.53
C HIS A 303 17.63 24.90 -8.93
N GLU A 304 18.27 25.69 -8.07
CA GLU A 304 17.67 26.86 -7.44
C GLU A 304 17.20 27.90 -8.48
N GLY A 305 17.88 27.96 -9.63
CA GLY A 305 17.51 28.77 -10.78
C GLY A 305 16.31 28.27 -11.59
N GLY A 306 15.66 27.16 -11.20
CA GLY A 306 14.38 26.69 -11.74
C GLY A 306 14.38 26.09 -13.14
N LEU A 307 15.41 26.32 -13.95
CA LEU A 307 15.49 25.83 -15.34
C LEU A 307 16.19 24.48 -15.48
N LEU A 308 17.12 24.14 -14.60
CA LEU A 308 17.88 22.89 -14.69
C LEU A 308 17.36 21.88 -13.66
N VAL A 309 17.36 20.62 -14.04
CA VAL A 309 16.94 19.50 -13.18
C VAL A 309 17.94 18.36 -13.33
N ALA A 310 18.54 17.94 -12.21
CA ALA A 310 19.40 16.77 -12.17
C ALA A 310 18.58 15.52 -11.78
N CYS A 311 18.73 14.45 -12.56
CA CYS A 311 18.10 13.14 -12.32
C CYS A 311 19.18 12.06 -12.25
N GLY A 312 19.19 11.25 -11.20
CA GLY A 312 20.13 10.13 -11.04
C GLY A 312 19.51 8.80 -11.45
N SER A 313 20.18 8.04 -12.32
CA SER A 313 19.81 6.65 -12.67
C SER A 313 20.39 5.65 -11.66
N SER A 314 19.74 4.48 -11.57
CA SER A 314 20.27 3.28 -10.88
C SER A 314 21.67 2.83 -11.31
N LYS A 315 22.12 3.12 -12.55
CA LYS A 315 23.49 2.81 -12.99
C LYS A 315 24.54 3.83 -12.55
N GLY A 316 24.15 4.83 -11.75
CA GLY A 316 25.06 5.89 -11.27
C GLY A 316 25.31 7.00 -12.30
N THR A 317 24.61 7.00 -13.43
CA THR A 317 24.65 8.11 -14.40
C THR A 317 23.73 9.25 -13.92
N ILE A 318 24.21 10.49 -13.99
CA ILE A 318 23.42 11.69 -13.68
C ILE A 318 23.06 12.37 -14.99
N TYR A 319 21.77 12.55 -15.22
CA TYR A 319 21.21 13.28 -16.34
C TYR A 319 20.85 14.70 -15.91
N LEU A 320 21.36 15.70 -16.63
CA LEU A 320 20.98 17.10 -16.42
C LEU A 320 20.00 17.50 -17.53
N ALA A 321 18.74 17.71 -17.17
CA ALA A 321 17.69 18.13 -18.08
C ALA A 321 17.43 19.63 -17.93
N GLU A 322 17.26 20.31 -19.07
CA GLU A 322 16.84 21.71 -19.13
C GLU A 322 15.33 21.79 -19.36
N LEU A 323 14.65 22.56 -18.52
CA LEU A 323 13.24 22.88 -18.63
C LEU A 323 13.08 24.11 -19.52
N SER A 324 12.09 24.06 -20.40
CA SER A 324 11.66 25.23 -21.18
C SER A 324 11.41 26.43 -20.25
N PRO A 325 11.75 27.66 -20.65
CA PRO A 325 11.49 28.88 -19.89
C PRO A 325 10.04 28.99 -19.39
N ASN A 326 9.07 28.63 -20.24
CA ASN A 326 7.64 28.60 -19.91
C ASN A 326 7.26 27.73 -18.70
N LEU A 327 8.10 26.75 -18.34
CA LEU A 327 7.93 25.87 -17.18
C LEU A 327 8.86 26.26 -16.02
N GLY A 328 10.02 26.85 -16.29
CA GLY A 328 10.96 27.23 -15.23
C GLY A 328 10.71 28.61 -14.61
N THR A 329 10.13 29.56 -15.36
CA THR A 329 9.88 30.92 -14.89
C THR A 329 8.49 31.05 -14.26
N ALA A 330 8.41 31.78 -13.14
CA ALA A 330 7.15 32.16 -12.51
C ALA A 330 6.69 33.53 -13.02
N ASP A 331 5.39 33.67 -13.31
CA ASP A 331 4.77 34.96 -13.60
C ASP A 331 4.31 35.65 -12.30
N LYS A 332 4.13 36.97 -12.34
CA LYS A 332 3.70 37.78 -11.18
C LYS A 332 2.35 37.33 -10.62
N ASN A 333 1.47 36.86 -11.50
CA ASN A 333 0.11 36.44 -11.14
C ASN A 333 0.04 34.99 -10.63
N ASP A 334 1.06 34.16 -10.89
CA ASP A 334 1.04 32.73 -10.57
C ASP A 334 0.79 32.49 -9.08
N LYS A 335 1.30 33.37 -8.22
CA LYS A 335 1.16 33.23 -6.77
C LYS A 335 -0.29 33.40 -6.35
N GLN A 336 -0.95 34.42 -6.87
CA GLN A 336 -2.36 34.70 -6.59
C GLN A 336 -3.25 33.57 -7.14
N LEU A 337 -3.00 33.16 -8.39
CA LEU A 337 -3.75 32.08 -9.04
C LEU A 337 -3.62 30.76 -8.26
N LEU A 338 -2.41 30.39 -7.85
CA LEU A 338 -2.21 29.15 -7.09
C LEU A 338 -2.86 29.25 -5.70
N THR A 339 -2.81 30.42 -5.06
CA THR A 339 -3.52 30.65 -3.78
C THR A 339 -5.02 30.36 -3.94
N HIS A 340 -5.67 30.94 -4.95
CA HIS A 340 -7.09 30.69 -5.21
C HIS A 340 -7.40 29.21 -5.45
N ILE A 341 -6.53 28.52 -6.18
CA ILE A 341 -6.69 27.09 -6.50
C ILE A 341 -6.54 26.24 -5.24
N LEU A 342 -5.53 26.49 -4.41
CA LEU A 342 -5.30 25.74 -3.17
C LEU A 342 -6.40 26.01 -2.14
N ASP A 343 -6.83 27.26 -1.98
CA ASP A 343 -7.93 27.62 -1.07
C ASP A 343 -9.26 27.00 -1.51
N ARG A 344 -9.54 26.99 -2.82
CA ARG A 344 -10.73 26.36 -3.38
C ARG A 344 -10.79 24.88 -3.07
N GLU A 345 -9.70 24.15 -3.31
CA GLU A 345 -9.70 22.72 -3.03
C GLU A 345 -9.66 22.41 -1.53
N ASN A 346 -8.99 23.22 -0.71
CA ASN A 346 -9.02 23.07 0.74
C ASN A 346 -10.47 23.23 1.26
N LYS A 347 -11.21 24.24 0.77
CA LYS A 347 -12.63 24.40 1.08
C LYS A 347 -13.46 23.21 0.62
N ARG A 348 -13.22 22.72 -0.60
CA ARG A 348 -13.90 21.55 -1.16
C ARG A 348 -13.70 20.31 -0.28
N GLU A 349 -12.46 20.00 0.08
CA GLU A 349 -12.15 18.83 0.90
C GLU A 349 -12.74 18.95 2.30
N ARG A 350 -12.73 20.13 2.92
CA ARG A 350 -13.41 20.35 4.21
C ARG A 350 -14.91 20.05 4.14
N ILE A 351 -15.58 20.44 3.06
CA ILE A 351 -17.01 20.14 2.86
C ILE A 351 -17.23 18.63 2.68
N LEU A 352 -16.36 17.95 1.93
CA LEU A 352 -16.42 16.51 1.72
C LEU A 352 -16.16 15.74 3.02
N GLU A 353 -15.17 16.14 3.81
CA GLU A 353 -14.88 15.56 5.13
C GLU A 353 -16.06 15.74 6.09
N ALA A 354 -16.69 16.93 6.12
CA ALA A 354 -17.88 17.17 6.93
C ALA A 354 -19.04 16.25 6.51
N ARG A 355 -19.32 16.15 5.20
CA ARG A 355 -20.37 15.28 4.65
C ARG A 355 -20.09 13.79 4.92
N MET A 356 -18.84 13.36 4.81
CA MET A 356 -18.46 11.97 5.08
C MET A 356 -18.59 11.64 6.57
N ARG A 357 -18.33 12.60 7.45
CA ARG A 357 -18.57 12.46 8.89
C ARG A 357 -20.06 12.33 9.21
N GLU A 358 -20.91 13.14 8.57
CA GLU A 358 -22.37 13.04 8.69
C GLU A 358 -22.88 11.68 8.20
N LEU A 359 -22.43 11.21 7.03
CA LEU A 359 -22.79 9.89 6.50
C LEU A 359 -22.39 8.74 7.44
N ARG A 360 -21.18 8.80 8.02
CA ARG A 360 -20.74 7.82 9.02
C ARG A 360 -21.58 7.86 10.29
N LEU A 361 -22.04 9.05 10.71
CA LEU A 361 -22.92 9.20 11.87
C LEU A 361 -24.31 8.63 11.57
N LYS A 362 -24.85 8.91 10.38
CA LYS A 362 -26.13 8.37 9.92
C LYS A 362 -26.09 6.84 9.82
N MET A 363 -25.05 6.25 9.21
CA MET A 363 -24.87 4.79 9.16
C MET A 363 -24.77 4.14 10.54
N ARG A 364 -24.21 4.85 11.54
CA ARG A 364 -24.20 4.37 12.93
C ARG A 364 -25.58 4.47 13.57
N GLN A 365 -26.31 5.56 13.32
CA GLN A 365 -27.70 5.72 13.79
C GLN A 365 -28.65 4.70 13.15
N ASP A 366 -28.46 4.36 11.88
CA ASP A 366 -29.23 3.33 11.20
C ASP A 366 -28.91 1.91 11.74
N ARG A 367 -27.69 1.72 12.29
CA ARG A 367 -27.26 0.44 12.89
C ARG A 367 -27.64 0.28 14.37
N ASP A 368 -27.55 1.38 15.13
CA ASP A 368 -27.83 1.41 16.56
C ASP A 368 -29.26 1.92 16.87
N GLY A 369 -30.02 2.29 15.84
CA GLY A 369 -31.46 2.48 15.95
C GLY A 369 -32.11 1.17 16.39
N PRO A 370 -33.26 1.22 17.09
CA PRO A 370 -34.06 0.01 17.27
C PRO A 370 -34.22 -0.62 15.88
N PRO A 371 -34.17 -1.96 15.75
CA PRO A 371 -34.51 -2.58 14.47
C PRO A 371 -35.79 -1.88 14.04
N GLN A 372 -35.77 -1.25 12.86
CA GLN A 372 -37.01 -0.88 12.24
C GLN A 372 -37.70 -2.22 12.05
N VAL A 373 -38.55 -2.55 13.03
CA VAL A 373 -39.79 -3.25 12.77
C VAL A 373 -40.41 -2.36 11.72
N ALA A 374 -40.10 -2.64 10.46
CA ALA A 374 -41.07 -2.41 9.44
C ALA A 374 -42.32 -3.04 10.03
N GLU A 375 -43.30 -2.23 10.39
CA GLU A 375 -44.68 -2.64 10.38
C GLU A 375 -45.03 -2.99 8.91
N SER A 376 -44.33 -3.96 8.32
CA SER A 376 -44.94 -4.89 7.42
C SER A 376 -45.66 -5.85 8.34
N ASP A 377 -46.89 -5.47 8.68
CA ASP A 377 -47.87 -6.34 9.29
C ASP A 377 -47.82 -7.66 8.49
N PRO A 378 -47.41 -8.80 9.11
CA PRO A 378 -47.17 -10.05 8.37
C PRO A 378 -48.45 -10.61 7.71
N THR A 379 -49.60 -10.00 8.00
CA THR A 379 -50.91 -10.29 7.39
C THR A 379 -51.11 -9.64 6.02
N VAL A 380 -50.31 -8.65 5.62
CA VAL A 380 -50.46 -7.95 4.33
C VAL A 380 -49.72 -8.68 3.20
N ASN A 381 -48.55 -9.27 3.49
CA ASN A 381 -47.81 -10.04 2.48
C ASN A 381 -48.49 -11.37 2.11
N ASP A 382 -49.23 -11.98 3.03
CA ASP A 382 -49.97 -13.22 2.72
C ASP A 382 -51.24 -12.95 1.91
N ARG A 383 -51.83 -11.75 2.02
CA ARG A 383 -53.06 -11.40 1.30
C ARG A 383 -52.84 -11.26 -0.20
N ASP A 384 -51.72 -10.65 -0.60
CA ASP A 384 -51.33 -10.54 -2.02
C ASP A 384 -50.99 -11.92 -2.62
N LEU A 385 -50.45 -12.85 -1.81
CA LEU A 385 -50.21 -14.24 -2.20
C LEU A 385 -51.52 -15.04 -2.30
N GLU A 386 -52.48 -14.83 -1.40
CA GLU A 386 -53.81 -15.44 -1.44
C GLU A 386 -54.62 -14.93 -2.65
N GLU A 387 -54.54 -13.65 -2.97
CA GLU A 387 -55.22 -13.06 -4.12
C GLU A 387 -54.60 -13.54 -5.44
N ALA A 388 -53.25 -13.59 -5.52
CA ALA A 388 -52.55 -14.13 -6.69
C ALA A 388 -52.78 -15.65 -6.88
N THR A 389 -52.92 -16.42 -5.79
CA THR A 389 -53.25 -17.85 -5.89
C THR A 389 -54.71 -18.08 -6.27
N ALA A 390 -55.65 -17.23 -5.83
CA ALA A 390 -57.04 -17.28 -6.26
C ALA A 390 -57.19 -16.99 -7.76
N ASP A 391 -56.54 -15.93 -8.27
CA ASP A 391 -56.54 -15.58 -9.70
C ASP A 391 -55.90 -16.69 -10.56
N TYR A 392 -54.81 -17.30 -10.07
CA TYR A 392 -54.18 -18.44 -10.73
C TYR A 392 -55.12 -19.66 -10.79
N MET A 393 -55.80 -20.00 -9.70
CA MET A 393 -56.73 -21.14 -9.67
C MET A 393 -57.96 -20.90 -10.55
N GLN A 394 -58.44 -19.66 -10.64
CA GLN A 394 -59.55 -19.29 -11.51
C GLN A 394 -59.18 -19.42 -12.99
N THR A 395 -58.01 -18.92 -13.39
CA THR A 395 -57.51 -19.06 -14.76
C THR A 395 -57.25 -20.51 -15.16
N VAL A 396 -56.74 -21.34 -14.26
CA VAL A 396 -56.59 -22.78 -14.48
C VAL A 396 -57.95 -23.46 -14.67
N SER A 397 -58.95 -23.14 -13.84
CA SER A 397 -60.29 -23.70 -13.98
C SER A 397 -60.99 -23.28 -15.29
N GLU A 398 -60.76 -22.06 -15.76
CA GLU A 398 -61.28 -21.59 -17.05
C GLU A 398 -60.61 -22.34 -18.22
N LEU A 399 -59.30 -22.55 -18.15
CA LEU A 399 -58.56 -23.31 -19.16
C LEU A 399 -58.93 -24.80 -19.16
N GLU A 400 -59.16 -25.41 -18.00
CA GLU A 400 -59.66 -26.79 -17.89
C GLU A 400 -61.11 -26.92 -18.40
N GLY A 401 -61.93 -25.88 -18.22
CA GLY A 401 -63.27 -25.79 -18.81
C GLY A 401 -63.25 -25.74 -20.34
N GLN A 402 -62.23 -25.08 -20.92
CA GLN A 402 -62.00 -25.01 -22.37
C GLN A 402 -61.37 -26.29 -22.95
N LEU A 403 -60.71 -27.08 -22.11
CA LEU A 403 -60.05 -28.34 -22.48
C LEU A 403 -60.95 -29.58 -22.39
N LYS A 404 -62.24 -29.43 -22.07
CA LYS A 404 -63.19 -30.57 -22.18
C LYS A 404 -63.36 -30.96 -23.65
N PRO A 405 -62.96 -32.19 -24.04
CA PRO A 405 -63.14 -32.67 -25.39
C PRO A 405 -64.63 -32.92 -25.67
N LEU A 406 -65.04 -32.64 -26.92
CA LEU A 406 -66.29 -33.09 -27.53
C LEU A 406 -66.48 -34.61 -27.39
#